data_AF-A0A060CHZ6-F1
#
_entry.id   AF-A0A060CHZ6-F1
#
_cell.length_a   1.000
_cell.length_b   1.000
_cell.length_c   1.000
_cell.angle_alpha   90.00
_cell.angle_beta   90.00
_cell.angle_gamma   90.00
#
_symmetry.space_group_name_H-M   'P 1'
#
loop_
_entity.id
_entity.type
_entity.pdbx_description
1 polymer ?
#
loop_
_entity_poly.entity_id
_entity_poly.type
_entity_poly.pdbx_seq_one_letter_code
_entity_poly.pdbx_strand_id
1 'polypeptide(L)'
;YQIYPRSFQDSNGDGFGDLPGIESRLDYLADLGVDVLWLSPVYRSPQDDNGYDISDYQDIDPMFGTLEDMDRLILAAHERGIKIVMDLVVNHTSDEHAWFQASRDRNDPHADWYWWRQARPGHTPGEPGAEPNRWGSYFGGSAWQYDAQRGEYYFHQFSK
;
A
#
# COMPACT_ATOMS: atom_id res chain seq x y z
N TYR A 1 -0.96 -18.47 9.27
CA TYR A 1 -2.38 -18.13 9.09
C TYR A 1 -2.44 -16.71 8.57
N GLN A 2 -3.09 -16.46 7.43
CA GLN A 2 -3.19 -15.12 6.86
C GLN A 2 -4.47 -14.44 7.33
N ILE A 3 -4.37 -13.22 7.82
CA ILE A 3 -5.49 -12.36 8.19
C ILE A 3 -5.62 -11.27 7.13
N TYR A 4 -6.85 -11.04 6.69
CA TYR A 4 -7.24 -9.83 5.98
C TYR A 4 -7.90 -8.89 7.02
N PRO A 5 -7.17 -7.89 7.56
CA PRO A 5 -7.57 -7.16 8.77
C PRO A 5 -8.96 -6.55 8.68
N ARG A 6 -9.24 -5.88 7.56
CA ARG A 6 -10.49 -5.17 7.28
C ARG A 6 -11.77 -6.00 7.44
N SER A 7 -11.69 -7.33 7.34
CA SER A 7 -12.86 -8.22 7.45
C SER A 7 -12.79 -9.22 8.60
N PHE A 8 -11.77 -9.16 9.45
CA PHE A 8 -11.55 -10.18 10.47
C PHE A 8 -12.38 -9.96 11.73
N GLN A 9 -12.21 -8.82 12.40
CA GLN A 9 -12.94 -8.49 13.63
C GLN A 9 -12.92 -6.98 13.86
N ASP A 10 -14.09 -6.36 13.82
CA ASP A 10 -14.32 -4.96 14.22
C ASP A 10 -14.41 -4.87 15.75
N SER A 11 -13.70 -3.93 16.36
CA SER A 11 -13.70 -3.68 17.80
C SER A 11 -14.36 -2.36 18.21
N ASN A 12 -14.56 -1.43 17.29
CA ASN A 12 -14.99 -0.05 17.56
C ASN A 12 -16.39 0.27 17.00
N GLY A 13 -16.96 -0.60 16.17
CA GLY A 13 -18.29 -0.51 15.59
C GLY A 13 -18.40 0.32 14.30
N ASP A 14 -17.28 0.65 13.65
CA ASP A 14 -17.25 1.40 12.39
C ASP A 14 -17.51 0.54 11.13
N GLY A 15 -17.57 -0.78 11.29
CA GLY A 15 -17.81 -1.75 10.23
C GLY A 15 -16.56 -2.31 9.56
N PHE A 16 -15.36 -1.92 10.00
CA PHE A 16 -14.08 -2.45 9.54
C PHE A 16 -13.35 -3.19 10.64
N GLY A 17 -12.71 -4.30 10.28
CA GLY A 17 -11.84 -4.99 11.22
C GLY A 17 -10.55 -4.22 11.47
N ASP A 18 -10.07 -4.28 12.71
CA ASP A 18 -9.00 -3.43 13.23
C ASP A 18 -7.96 -4.24 14.06
N LEU A 19 -6.83 -3.60 14.41
CA LEU A 19 -5.76 -4.26 15.17
C LEU A 19 -6.22 -4.70 16.58
N PRO A 20 -6.96 -3.88 17.36
CA PRO A 20 -7.49 -4.34 18.65
C PRO A 20 -8.47 -5.52 18.52
N GLY A 21 -9.21 -5.59 17.41
CA GLY A 21 -10.07 -6.71 17.06
C GLY A 21 -9.28 -7.98 16.83
N ILE A 22 -8.16 -7.91 16.10
CA ILE A 22 -7.23 -9.05 15.95
C ILE A 22 -6.64 -9.46 17.30
N GLU A 23 -6.18 -8.49 18.11
CA GLU A 23 -5.64 -8.72 19.46
C GLU A 23 -6.64 -9.52 20.33
N SER A 24 -7.93 -9.13 20.30
CA SER A 24 -9.00 -9.80 21.05
C SER A 24 -9.25 -11.26 20.67
N ARG A 25 -8.73 -11.70 19.52
CA ARG A 25 -8.88 -13.07 18.98
C ARG A 25 -7.62 -13.91 19.10
N LEU A 26 -6.54 -13.40 19.70
CA LEU A 26 -5.28 -14.15 19.81
C LEU A 26 -5.42 -15.46 20.60
N ASP A 27 -6.28 -15.52 21.63
CA ASP A 27 -6.54 -16.76 22.37
C ASP A 27 -7.18 -17.83 21.48
N TYR A 28 -8.13 -17.42 20.62
CA TYR A 28 -8.74 -18.31 19.63
C TYR A 28 -7.71 -18.80 18.60
N LEU A 29 -6.84 -17.91 18.13
CA LEU A 29 -5.78 -18.25 17.17
C LEU A 29 -4.74 -19.20 17.79
N ALA A 30 -4.42 -19.02 19.07
CA ALA A 30 -3.54 -19.92 19.81
C ALA A 30 -4.18 -21.31 20.01
N ASP A 31 -5.46 -21.39 20.39
CA ASP A 31 -6.20 -22.66 20.53
C ASP A 31 -6.31 -23.41 19.20
N LEU A 32 -6.45 -22.68 18.09
CA LEU A 32 -6.41 -23.24 16.74
C LEU A 32 -5.03 -23.82 16.37
N GLY A 33 -3.98 -23.51 17.13
CA GLY A 33 -2.61 -23.98 16.89
C GLY A 33 -1.86 -23.14 15.84
N VAL A 34 -2.15 -21.84 15.72
CA VAL A 34 -1.43 -20.96 14.80
C VAL A 34 -0.07 -20.55 15.37
N ASP A 35 1.01 -20.85 14.64
CA ASP A 35 2.36 -20.40 15.03
C ASP A 35 2.71 -18.99 14.51
N VAL A 36 2.21 -18.62 13.32
CA VAL A 36 2.54 -17.37 12.62
C VAL A 36 1.29 -16.73 12.03
N LEU A 37 1.07 -15.45 12.35
CA LEU A 37 0.09 -14.58 11.71
C LEU A 37 0.75 -13.75 10.62
N TRP A 38 0.22 -13.84 9.41
CA TRP A 38 0.58 -12.95 8.31
C TRP A 38 -0.55 -11.95 8.11
N LEU A 39 -0.27 -10.68 8.31
CA LEU A 39 -1.24 -9.61 8.10
C LEU A 39 -1.11 -9.11 6.67
N SER A 40 -2.23 -9.10 5.93
CA SER A 40 -2.34 -8.22 4.75
C SER A 40 -2.06 -6.77 5.16
N PRO A 41 -1.72 -5.86 4.23
CA PRO A 41 -1.20 -4.54 4.59
C PRO A 41 -2.07 -3.76 5.57
N VAL A 42 -1.42 -3.18 6.58
CA VAL A 42 -2.02 -2.28 7.58
C VAL A 42 -1.30 -0.93 7.66
N TYR A 43 -0.29 -0.71 6.80
CA TYR A 43 0.37 0.57 6.69
C TYR A 43 -0.59 1.64 6.19
N ARG A 44 -0.25 2.90 6.43
CA ARG A 44 -1.02 4.03 5.95
C ARG A 44 -1.19 4.00 4.43
N SER A 45 -2.44 4.12 3.97
CA SER A 45 -2.80 3.99 2.56
C SER A 45 -4.03 4.83 2.22
N PRO A 46 -4.14 5.38 1.00
CA PRO A 46 -5.40 5.95 0.49
C PRO A 46 -6.51 4.93 0.26
N GLN A 47 -6.17 3.63 0.28
CA GLN A 47 -7.08 2.47 0.15
C GLN A 47 -7.61 2.23 -1.25
N ASP A 48 -6.92 2.70 -2.29
CA ASP A 48 -7.30 2.46 -3.69
C ASP A 48 -7.12 1.00 -4.10
N ASP A 49 -6.18 0.29 -3.47
CA ASP A 49 -5.97 -1.15 -3.60
C ASP A 49 -5.99 -1.84 -2.23
N ASN A 50 -6.90 -1.40 -1.34
CA ASN A 50 -7.11 -1.97 -0.01
C ASN A 50 -5.82 -2.14 0.82
N GLY A 51 -4.95 -1.13 0.79
CA GLY A 51 -3.73 -1.09 1.62
C GLY A 51 -2.44 -1.46 0.89
N TYR A 52 -2.52 -1.99 -0.34
CA TYR A 52 -1.32 -2.29 -1.15
C TYR A 52 -0.72 -1.02 -1.79
N ASP A 53 -1.49 0.06 -1.87
CA ASP A 53 -1.09 1.42 -2.23
C ASP A 53 -0.58 2.21 -1.01
N ILE A 54 0.64 1.89 -0.55
CA ILE A 54 1.20 2.44 0.70
C ILE A 54 1.67 3.89 0.51
N SER A 55 1.19 4.81 1.36
CA SER A 55 1.59 6.23 1.38
C SER A 55 2.59 6.58 2.48
N ASP A 56 2.65 5.78 3.55
CA ASP A 56 3.70 5.84 4.57
C ASP A 56 4.03 4.45 5.13
N TYR A 57 5.26 3.99 4.91
CA TYR A 57 5.76 2.71 5.42
C TYR A 57 6.08 2.70 6.92
N GLN A 58 6.01 3.86 7.60
CA GLN A 58 6.37 4.03 9.00
C GLN A 58 5.18 4.27 9.92
N ASP A 59 3.96 4.29 9.37
CA ASP A 59 2.73 4.54 10.12
C ASP A 59 1.66 3.47 9.81
N ILE A 60 0.69 3.35 10.71
CA ILE A 60 -0.47 2.46 10.56
C ILE A 60 -1.64 3.25 9.99
N ASP A 61 -2.44 2.61 9.14
CA ASP A 61 -3.67 3.22 8.64
C ASP A 61 -4.63 3.49 9.81
N PRO A 62 -5.15 4.73 9.97
CA PRO A 62 -6.09 5.05 11.04
C PRO A 62 -7.36 4.20 11.05
N MET A 63 -7.74 3.57 9.93
CA MET A 63 -8.82 2.59 9.89
C MET A 63 -8.53 1.36 10.75
N PHE A 64 -7.27 0.95 10.85
CA PHE A 64 -6.87 -0.24 11.59
C PHE A 64 -6.41 0.05 13.01
N GLY A 65 -5.99 1.27 13.31
CA GLY A 65 -5.56 1.70 14.65
C GLY A 65 -4.34 2.60 14.61
N THR A 66 -3.48 2.48 15.62
CA THR A 66 -2.24 3.26 15.74
C THR A 66 -0.99 2.37 15.80
N LEU A 67 0.20 3.00 15.76
CA LEU A 67 1.46 2.30 16.03
C LEU A 67 1.48 1.63 17.41
N GLU A 68 0.90 2.27 18.43
CA GLU A 68 0.77 1.69 19.76
C GLU A 68 -0.14 0.44 19.75
N ASP A 69 -1.21 0.43 18.94
CA ASP A 69 -2.06 -0.76 18.78
C ASP A 69 -1.30 -1.91 18.13
N MET A 70 -0.44 -1.62 17.14
CA MET A 70 0.45 -2.61 16.53
C MET A 70 1.46 -3.15 17.55
N ASP A 71 2.08 -2.28 18.35
CA ASP A 71 3.01 -2.71 19.41
C ASP A 71 2.32 -3.63 20.43
N ARG A 72 1.10 -3.29 20.85
CA ARG A 72 0.29 -4.13 21.74
C ARG A 72 -0.03 -5.48 21.11
N LEU A 73 -0.45 -5.50 19.85
CA LEU A 73 -0.74 -6.73 19.11
C LEU A 73 0.49 -7.64 19.02
N ILE A 74 1.66 -7.09 18.67
CA ILE A 74 2.93 -7.83 18.58
C ILE A 74 3.30 -8.43 19.95
N LEU A 75 3.22 -7.64 21.02
CA LEU A 75 3.52 -8.11 22.37
C LEU A 75 2.57 -9.24 22.80
N ALA A 76 1.26 -9.03 22.66
CA ALA A 76 0.24 -10.01 23.04
C ALA A 76 0.32 -11.31 22.22
N ALA A 77 0.68 -11.21 20.93
CA ALA A 77 0.92 -12.38 20.08
C ALA A 77 2.15 -13.16 20.56
N HIS A 78 3.25 -12.47 20.86
CA HIS A 78 4.47 -13.10 21.35
C HIS A 78 4.30 -13.81 22.70
N GLU A 79 3.48 -13.26 23.60
CA GLU A 79 3.13 -13.92 24.88
C GLU A 79 2.47 -15.29 24.67
N ARG A 80 1.79 -15.48 23.54
CA ARG A 80 1.14 -16.74 23.14
C ARG A 80 2.00 -17.61 22.23
N GLY A 81 3.26 -17.23 22.03
CA GLY A 81 4.17 -17.93 21.11
C GLY A 81 3.91 -17.67 19.63
N ILE A 82 2.96 -16.78 19.30
CA ILE A 82 2.58 -16.45 17.93
C ILE A 82 3.55 -15.40 17.38
N LYS A 83 4.07 -15.61 16.16
CA LYS A 83 4.87 -14.61 15.43
C LYS A 83 4.00 -13.79 14.49
N ILE A 84 4.39 -12.54 14.25
CA ILE A 84 3.73 -11.68 13.27
C ILE A 84 4.67 -11.43 12.10
N VAL A 85 4.14 -11.58 10.89
CA VAL A 85 4.76 -11.20 9.61
C VAL A 85 3.88 -10.13 8.98
N MET A 86 4.49 -9.01 8.61
CA MET A 86 3.80 -7.94 7.90
C MET A 86 3.99 -8.10 6.40
N ASP A 87 2.92 -7.95 5.62
CA ASP A 87 3.01 -7.87 4.16
C ASP A 87 3.66 -6.55 3.74
N LEU A 88 4.54 -6.59 2.74
CA LEU A 88 5.25 -5.42 2.23
C LEU A 88 5.27 -5.42 0.70
N VAL A 89 4.70 -4.36 0.13
CA VAL A 89 4.76 -4.09 -1.31
C VAL A 89 6.01 -3.28 -1.60
N VAL A 90 6.99 -3.90 -2.26
CA VAL A 90 8.26 -3.27 -2.63
C VAL A 90 8.31 -2.79 -4.08
N ASN A 91 7.32 -3.13 -4.90
CA ASN A 91 7.29 -2.77 -6.32
C ASN A 91 6.89 -1.31 -6.56
N HIS A 92 5.97 -0.77 -5.75
CA HIS A 92 5.37 0.55 -5.94
C HIS A 92 4.93 1.14 -4.60
N THR A 93 4.66 2.44 -4.60
CA THR A 93 4.00 3.18 -3.51
C THR A 93 2.71 3.80 -4.06
N SER A 94 1.87 4.36 -3.18
CA SER A 94 0.85 5.32 -3.57
C SER A 94 1.47 6.56 -4.22
N ASP A 95 0.73 7.20 -5.13
CA ASP A 95 1.07 8.51 -5.69
C ASP A 95 0.97 9.64 -4.64
N GLU A 96 0.25 9.44 -3.53
CA GLU A 96 0.25 10.33 -2.37
C GLU A 96 1.51 10.19 -1.49
N HIS A 97 2.36 9.18 -1.72
CA HIS A 97 3.60 9.01 -0.96
C HIS A 97 4.54 10.20 -1.18
N ALA A 98 5.18 10.68 -0.11
CA ALA A 98 6.17 11.76 -0.16
C ALA A 98 7.27 11.56 -1.22
N TRP A 99 7.71 10.32 -1.47
CA TRP A 99 8.70 10.01 -2.50
C TRP A 99 8.17 10.26 -3.90
N PHE A 100 6.92 9.89 -4.20
CA PHE A 100 6.32 10.16 -5.50
C PHE A 100 6.14 11.67 -5.70
N GLN A 101 5.62 12.37 -4.69
CA GLN A 101 5.45 13.82 -4.75
C GLN A 101 6.77 14.55 -4.96
N ALA A 102 7.85 14.15 -4.26
CA ALA A 102 9.19 14.68 -4.48
C ALA A 102 9.72 14.35 -5.89
N SER A 103 9.50 13.11 -6.36
CA SER A 103 9.91 12.66 -7.68
C SER A 103 9.21 13.38 -8.83
N ARG A 104 8.15 14.16 -8.60
CA ARG A 104 7.55 15.01 -9.64
C ARG A 104 8.40 16.24 -9.99
N ASP A 105 9.33 16.64 -9.12
CA ASP A 105 10.35 17.66 -9.43
C ASP A 105 11.63 17.00 -10.00
N ARG A 106 12.07 17.48 -11.16
CA ARG A 106 13.29 16.98 -11.85
C ARG A 106 14.57 17.32 -11.10
N ASN A 107 14.52 18.29 -10.20
CA ASN A 107 15.68 18.75 -9.45
C ASN A 107 15.78 18.14 -8.05
N ASP A 108 14.77 17.38 -7.62
CA ASP A 108 14.77 16.71 -6.32
C ASP A 108 15.69 15.46 -6.35
N PRO A 109 16.38 15.11 -5.26
CA PRO A 109 17.17 13.87 -5.18
C PRO A 109 16.40 12.58 -5.48
N HIS A 110 15.07 12.59 -5.36
CA HIS A 110 14.18 11.45 -5.62
C HIS A 110 13.66 11.44 -7.07
N ALA A 111 14.13 12.34 -7.94
CA ALA A 111 13.63 12.50 -9.31
C ALA A 111 13.62 11.20 -10.14
N ASP A 112 14.53 10.26 -9.88
CA ASP A 112 14.66 8.99 -10.60
C ASP A 112 14.21 7.76 -9.79
N TRP A 113 13.49 7.95 -8.68
CA TRP A 113 12.96 6.85 -7.87
C TRP A 113 11.78 6.13 -8.55
N TYR A 114 11.09 6.81 -9.46
CA TYR A 114 10.00 6.26 -10.26
C TYR A 114 10.35 6.29 -11.75
N TRP A 115 9.64 5.47 -12.51
CA TRP A 115 9.90 5.32 -13.94
C TRP A 115 9.18 6.41 -14.74
N TRP A 116 9.89 7.50 -15.00
CA TRP A 116 9.43 8.60 -15.84
C TRP A 116 9.86 8.44 -17.30
N ARG A 117 8.94 8.65 -18.25
CA ARG A 117 9.23 8.62 -19.69
C ARG A 117 8.50 9.74 -20.42
N GLN A 118 9.16 10.32 -21.41
CA GLN A 118 8.51 11.28 -22.31
C GLN A 118 7.44 10.61 -23.17
N ALA A 119 6.52 11.43 -23.69
CA ALA A 119 5.60 10.99 -24.74
C ALA A 119 6.38 10.37 -25.91
N ARG A 120 5.73 9.45 -26.63
CA ARG A 120 6.34 8.88 -27.83
C ARG A 120 6.63 9.99 -28.87
N PRO A 121 7.74 9.92 -29.62
CA PRO A 121 8.09 10.97 -30.58
C PRO A 121 6.95 11.34 -31.54
N GLY A 122 6.80 12.63 -31.83
CA GLY A 122 5.78 13.15 -32.73
C GLY A 122 4.36 13.22 -32.15
N HIS A 123 4.19 13.01 -30.85
CA HIS A 123 2.90 13.13 -30.17
C HIS A 123 2.93 14.23 -29.11
N THR A 124 1.77 14.85 -28.88
CA THR A 124 1.59 15.80 -27.79
C THR A 124 1.43 15.04 -26.48
N PRO A 125 2.23 15.32 -25.43
CA PRO A 125 2.05 14.68 -24.12
C PRO A 125 0.64 14.89 -23.57
N GLY A 126 0.08 13.84 -22.97
CA GLY A 126 -1.28 13.81 -22.41
C GLY A 126 -2.38 13.49 -23.42
N GLU A 127 -2.12 13.46 -24.73
CA GLU A 127 -3.12 13.04 -25.72
C GLU A 127 -3.27 11.51 -25.79
N PRO A 128 -4.46 10.98 -26.13
CA PRO A 128 -4.66 9.54 -26.31
C PRO A 128 -3.68 8.94 -27.32
N GLY A 129 -2.97 7.89 -26.91
CA GLY A 129 -1.96 7.24 -27.74
C GLY A 129 -0.57 7.84 -27.59
N ALA A 130 -0.37 8.97 -26.91
CA ALA A 130 0.95 9.57 -26.73
C ALA A 130 1.84 8.83 -25.72
N GLU A 131 1.34 7.77 -25.07
CA GLU A 131 2.07 6.97 -24.10
C GLU A 131 3.37 6.36 -24.69
N PRO A 132 4.42 6.16 -23.86
CA PRO A 132 5.72 5.66 -24.31
C PRO A 132 5.66 4.33 -25.08
N ASN A 133 4.76 3.44 -24.67
CA ASN A 133 4.48 2.18 -25.35
C ASN A 133 3.04 1.73 -25.04
N ARG A 134 2.64 0.55 -25.53
CA ARG A 134 1.29 -0.01 -25.37
C ARG A 134 1.15 -0.97 -24.18
N TRP A 135 2.01 -0.87 -23.16
CA TRP A 135 1.88 -1.70 -21.96
C TRP A 135 0.59 -1.36 -21.22
N GLY A 136 -0.10 -2.39 -20.73
CA GLY A 136 -1.34 -2.26 -19.97
C GLY A 136 -1.12 -2.49 -18.48
N SER A 137 -1.89 -1.79 -17.66
CA SER A 137 -1.97 -2.06 -16.21
C SER A 137 -2.76 -3.34 -15.98
N TYR A 138 -2.43 -4.08 -14.92
CA TYR A 138 -3.20 -5.25 -14.46
C TYR A 138 -4.62 -4.88 -14.02
N PHE A 139 -4.87 -3.63 -13.62
CA PHE A 139 -6.20 -3.12 -13.26
C PHE A 139 -6.94 -2.48 -14.45
N GLY A 140 -6.36 -2.57 -15.65
CA GLY A 140 -6.95 -2.09 -16.89
C GLY A 140 -6.46 -0.70 -17.31
N GLY A 141 -6.61 -0.42 -18.60
CA GLY A 141 -6.06 0.80 -19.21
C GLY A 141 -4.56 0.72 -19.48
N SER A 142 -3.97 1.87 -19.79
CA SER A 142 -2.53 2.01 -20.00
C SER A 142 -1.76 1.82 -18.69
N ALA A 143 -0.55 1.29 -18.76
CA ALA A 143 0.41 1.27 -17.65
C ALA A 143 1.19 2.59 -17.50
N TRP A 144 0.83 3.61 -18.29
CA TRP A 144 1.48 4.92 -18.30
C TRP A 144 0.46 6.01 -18.02
N GLN A 145 0.70 6.80 -16.98
CA GLN A 145 -0.15 7.92 -16.60
C GLN A 145 0.64 9.22 -16.77
N TYR A 146 0.06 10.18 -17.50
CA TYR A 146 0.68 11.49 -17.70
C TYR A 146 0.57 12.34 -16.44
N ASP A 147 1.69 12.92 -16.01
CA ASP A 147 1.75 13.94 -14.96
C ASP A 147 2.06 15.30 -15.56
N ALA A 148 1.13 16.24 -15.44
CA ALA A 148 1.25 17.57 -16.03
C ALA A 148 2.33 18.43 -15.35
N GLN A 149 2.65 18.17 -14.08
CA GLN A 149 3.69 18.89 -13.35
C GLN A 149 5.09 18.51 -13.86
N ARG A 150 5.36 17.21 -14.02
CA ARG A 150 6.61 16.67 -14.56
C ARG A 150 6.72 16.84 -16.08
N GLY A 151 5.58 16.85 -16.77
CA GLY A 151 5.50 16.84 -18.24
C GLY A 151 5.89 15.49 -18.85
N GLU A 152 5.76 14.41 -18.09
CA GLU A 152 6.15 13.03 -18.44
C GLU A 152 5.10 12.04 -18.00
N TYR A 153 5.21 10.80 -18.49
CA TYR A 153 4.43 9.67 -18.02
C TYR A 153 5.19 8.94 -16.92
N TYR A 154 4.52 8.63 -15.82
CA TYR A 154 5.02 7.63 -14.86
C TYR A 154 4.45 6.25 -15.20
N PHE A 155 5.25 5.22 -14.94
CA PHE A 155 4.83 3.83 -15.10
C PHE A 155 4.10 3.34 -13.84
N HIS A 156 3.00 2.63 -14.03
CA HIS A 156 2.28 1.91 -12.97
C HIS A 156 1.78 0.56 -13.51
N GLN A 157 1.99 -0.51 -12.74
CA GLN A 157 1.49 -1.85 -13.11
C GLN A 157 0.08 -2.12 -12.55
N PHE A 158 -0.35 -1.40 -11.52
CA PHE A 158 -1.60 -1.63 -10.79
C PHE A 158 -2.43 -0.34 -10.76
N SER A 159 -2.87 0.08 -9.57
CA SER A 159 -3.49 1.38 -9.35
C SER A 159 -2.51 2.53 -9.64
N LYS A 160 -3.05 3.74 -9.73
CA LYS A 160 -2.33 4.95 -10.13
C LYS A 160 -2.77 6.16 -9.35
#